data_AF-A0AAN8F050-F1
#
_entry.id   AF-A0AAN8F050-F1
#
_cell.length_a   1.000
_cell.length_b   1.000
_cell.length_c   1.000
_cell.angle_alpha   90.00
_cell.angle_beta   90.00
_cell.angle_gamma   90.00
#
_symmetry.space_group_name_H-M   'P 1'
#
loop_
_entity.id
_entity.type
_entity.pdbx_description
1 polymer ?
#
loop_
_entity_poly.entity_id
_entity_poly.type
_entity_poly.pdbx_seq_one_letter_code
_entity_poly.pdbx_strand_id
1 'polypeptide(L)' 'MTVEMIRGTLPWRLVTDRDAVRAAKQAARGKGRTQFLFETPKQFDAVLNMVDSYTFESQPE' A
#
# COMPACT_ATOMS: atom_id res chain seq x y z
N MET A 1 -2.29 -0.93 6.19
CA MET A 1 -3.43 -0.61 7.08
C MET A 1 -3.91 0.83 6.92
N THR A 2 -3.05 1.84 6.80
CA THR A 2 -3.47 3.26 6.76
C THR A 2 -4.49 3.60 5.66
N VAL A 3 -4.28 3.14 4.42
CA VAL A 3 -5.23 3.36 3.30
C VAL A 3 -6.59 2.71 3.56
N GLU A 4 -6.61 1.54 4.19
CA GLU A 4 -7.83 0.80 4.51
C GLU A 4 -8.70 1.52 5.54
N MET A 5 -8.08 2.19 6.52
CA MET A 5 -8.80 2.96 7.54
C MET A 5 -9.59 4.14 6.93
N ILE A 6 -9.05 4.76 5.88
CA ILE A 6 -9.69 5.90 5.20
C ILE A 6 -10.68 5.44 4.14
N ARG A 7 -10.33 4.39 3.38
CA ARG A 7 -11.13 3.92 2.23
C ARG A 7 -12.16 2.85 2.59
N GLY A 8 -12.10 2.31 3.81
CA GLY A 8 -12.97 1.23 4.30
C GLY A 8 -12.75 -0.14 3.62
N THR A 9 -11.86 -0.22 2.63
CA THR A 9 -11.56 -1.46 1.92
C THR A 9 -10.19 -1.42 1.26
N LEU A 10 -9.58 -2.61 1.11
CA LEU A 10 -8.41 -2.82 0.27
C LEU A 10 -8.82 -3.40 -1.09
N PRO A 11 -8.04 -3.13 -2.17
CA PRO A 11 -8.33 -3.69 -3.49
C PRO A 11 -8.37 -5.22 -3.54
N TRP A 12 -7.64 -5.91 -2.66
CA TRP A 12 -7.58 -7.37 -2.57
C TRP A 12 -8.46 -7.96 -1.46
N ARG A 13 -9.45 -7.22 -0.94
CA ARG A 13 -10.31 -7.68 0.19
C ARG A 13 -11.04 -8.99 -0.10
N LEU A 14 -11.38 -9.27 -1.36
CA LEU A 14 -12.12 -10.47 -1.77
C LEU A 14 -11.22 -11.55 -2.41
N VAL A 15 -9.91 -11.33 -2.46
CA VAL A 15 -8.96 -12.29 -3.06
C VAL A 15 -8.53 -13.27 -1.98
N THR A 16 -8.82 -14.56 -2.19
CA THR A 16 -8.50 -15.64 -1.25
C THR A 16 -7.18 -16.34 -1.57
N ASP A 17 -6.76 -16.34 -2.83
CA ASP A 17 -5.48 -16.90 -3.24
C ASP A 17 -4.31 -16.02 -2.75
N ARG A 18 -3.34 -16.64 -2.08
CA ARG A 18 -2.22 -15.95 -1.44
C ARG A 18 -1.28 -15.34 -2.48
N ASP A 19 -1.04 -16.03 -3.59
CA ASP A 19 -0.15 -15.55 -4.63
C ASP A 19 -0.78 -14.38 -5.40
N ALA A 20 -2.08 -14.46 -5.69
CA ALA A 20 -2.84 -13.34 -6.23
C ALA A 20 -2.85 -12.12 -5.28
N VAL A 21 -3.01 -12.30 -3.97
CA VAL A 21 -2.92 -11.20 -2.98
C VAL A 21 -1.53 -10.55 -3.00
N ARG A 22 -0.46 -11.36 -3.09
CA ARG A 22 0.91 -10.85 -3.18
C ARG A 22 1.09 -10.01 -4.45
N ALA A 23 0.67 -10.51 -5.59
CA ALA A 23 0.76 -9.80 -6.87
C ALA A 23 -0.05 -8.49 -6.85
N ALA A 24 -1.27 -8.51 -6.28
CA ALA A 24 -2.11 -7.32 -6.15
C ALA A 24 -1.48 -6.24 -5.26
N LYS A 25 -0.83 -6.63 -4.15
CA LYS A 25 -0.07 -5.71 -3.29
C LYS A 25 1.09 -5.06 -4.02
N GLN A 26 1.86 -5.84 -4.77
CA GLN A 26 2.98 -5.35 -5.57
C GLN A 26 2.51 -4.39 -6.66
N ALA A 27 1.42 -4.73 -7.37
CA ALA A 27 0.83 -3.89 -8.41
C ALA A 27 0.33 -2.55 -7.85
N ALA A 28 -0.33 -2.56 -6.68
CA ALA A 28 -0.82 -1.36 -6.02
C ALA A 28 0.30 -0.44 -5.53
N ARG A 29 1.47 -0.96 -5.15
CA ARG A 29 2.64 -0.14 -4.77
C ARG A 29 3.41 0.40 -5.97
N GLY A 30 3.35 -0.29 -7.12
CA GLY A 30 3.97 0.14 -8.38
C GLY A 30 3.02 0.97 -9.25
N LYS A 31 2.62 0.42 -10.40
CA LYS A 31 1.81 1.12 -11.42
C LYS A 31 0.42 1.54 -10.92
N GLY A 32 -0.13 0.85 -9.92
CA GLY A 32 -1.44 1.13 -9.35
C GLY A 32 -1.46 2.17 -8.23
N ARG A 33 -0.32 2.79 -7.91
CA ARG A 33 -0.17 3.63 -6.71
C ARG A 33 -1.09 4.84 -6.66
N THR A 34 -1.25 5.53 -7.78
CA THR A 34 -2.19 6.66 -7.89
C THR A 34 -3.63 6.24 -7.56
N GLN A 35 -4.06 5.09 -8.07
CA GLN A 35 -5.40 4.57 -7.82
C GLN A 35 -5.55 4.06 -6.38
N PHE A 36 -4.49 3.45 -5.83
CA PHE A 36 -4.45 2.96 -4.46
C PHE A 36 -4.58 4.10 -3.43
N LEU A 37 -4.01 5.27 -3.74
CA LEU A 37 -4.02 6.46 -2.90
C LEU A 37 -5.08 7.50 -3.28
N PHE A 38 -5.99 7.16 -4.19
CA PHE A 38 -7.09 8.04 -4.58
C PHE A 38 -7.92 8.46 -3.35
N GLU A 39 -8.21 9.76 -3.25
CA GLU A 39 -8.91 10.39 -2.11
C GLU A 39 -8.22 10.23 -0.74
N THR A 40 -6.93 9.88 -0.72
CA THR A 40 -6.13 9.91 0.51
C THR A 40 -5.28 11.19 0.60
N PRO A 41 -4.95 11.66 1.81
CA PRO A 41 -4.02 12.78 1.98
C PRO A 41 -2.66 12.47 1.33
N LYS A 42 -2.04 13.48 0.71
CA LYS A 42 -0.74 13.34 0.03
C LYS A 42 0.37 12.79 0.93
N GLN A 43 0.25 12.99 2.25
CA GLN A 43 1.16 12.47 3.27
C GLN A 43 1.22 10.94 3.28
N PHE A 44 0.17 10.24 2.82
CA PHE A 44 0.17 8.78 2.73
C PHE A 44 1.19 8.31 1.69
N ASP A 45 1.32 9.04 0.59
CA ASP A 45 2.33 8.75 -0.41
C ASP A 45 3.74 8.95 0.16
N ALA A 46 3.95 10.04 0.90
CA ALA A 46 5.23 10.33 1.55
C ALA A 46 5.62 9.25 2.56
N VAL A 47 4.69 8.85 3.44
CA VAL A 47 4.91 7.77 4.42
C VAL A 47 5.19 6.44 3.71
N LEU A 48 4.45 6.11 2.66
CA LEU A 48 4.71 4.87 1.91
C LEU A 48 6.05 4.90 1.19
N ASN A 49 6.46 6.03 0.61
CA ASN A 49 7.79 6.18 0.00
C ASN A 49 8.90 5.97 1.04
N MET A 50 8.73 6.51 2.25
CA MET A 50 9.66 6.30 3.36
C MET A 50 9.74 4.82 3.74
N VAL A 51 8.58 4.16 3.94
CA VAL A 51 8.51 2.72 4.28
C VAL A 51 9.12 1.85 3.18
N ASP A 52 8.86 2.18 1.91
CA ASP A 52 9.38 1.45 0.74
C ASP A 52 10.92 1.61 0.58
N SER A 53 11.50 2.67 1.16
CA SER A 53 12.95 2.94 1.12
C SER A 53 13.75 2.21 2.21
N TYR A 54 13.07 1.66 3.21
CA TYR A 54 13.71 1.00 4.34
C TYR A 54 14.28 -0.37 3.96
N THR A 55 15.45 -0.66 4.53
CA THR A 55 16.02 -2.00 4.56
C THR A 55 15.34 -2.82 5.66
N PHE A 56 15.55 -4.13 5.67
CA PHE A 56 14.93 -5.00 6.66
C PHE A 56 15.29 -4.61 8.11
N GLU A 57 16.53 -4.15 8.33
CA GLU A 57 17.05 -3.81 9.65
C GLU A 57 16.85 -2.34 10.04
N SER A 58 16.47 -1.48 9.09
CA SER A 58 16.29 -0.05 9.39
C SER A 58 15.04 0.19 10.24
N GLN A 59 15.23 0.94 11.32
CA GLN A 59 14.14 1.53 12.08
C GLN A 59 13.96 2.98 11.66
N PRO A 60 12.71 3.49 11.62
CA PRO A 60 12.47 4.92 11.51
C PRO A 60 13.08 5.64 12.71
N GLU A 61 13.76 6.77 12.49
CA GLU A 61 14.15 7.71 13.56
C GLU A 61 12.93 8.40 14.20
#